data_AF-A0A529THE0-F1
#
_entry.id   AF-A0A529THE0-F1
#
_cell.length_a   1.000
_cell.length_b   1.000
_cell.length_c   1.000
_cell.angle_alpha   90.00
_cell.angle_beta   90.00
_cell.angle_gamma   90.00
#
_symmetry.space_group_name_H-M   'P 1'
#
loop_
_entity.id
_entity.type
_entity.pdbx_description
1 polymer ?
#
loop_
_entity_poly.entity_id
_entity_poly.type
_entity_poly.pdbx_seq_one_letter_code
_entity_poly.pdbx_strand_id
1 'polypeptide(L)'
;MLVEWKYTESYGKPPEPRSEKERVRRYQNLAFWPPGPLRGDAGLELTDLLWEPFYQLVRQQMLAARMQAAQEDGAERVRVLHIAPAGNQRLTRVTSPALRPRGYNAFKVYRSLLECPDDFVSRSTESLFSPLIADVPKGDAWADYLRHRYTFLAELPATSRDEMTTT
;
A
#
# COMPACT_ATOMS: atom_id res chain seq x y z
N MET A 1 -2.44 10.52 -13.58
CA MET A 1 -2.45 9.37 -12.65
C MET A 1 -1.25 8.48 -12.96
N LEU A 2 -0.34 8.28 -12.02
CA LEU A 2 0.78 7.35 -12.15
C LEU A 2 0.37 5.98 -11.58
N VAL A 3 0.62 4.91 -12.32
CA VAL A 3 0.26 3.54 -11.91
C VAL A 3 1.50 2.64 -11.96
N GLU A 4 1.74 1.92 -10.86
CA GLU A 4 2.71 0.83 -10.81
C GLU A 4 2.00 -0.48 -10.47
N TRP A 5 2.31 -1.54 -11.21
CA TRP A 5 1.83 -2.90 -10.94
C TRP A 5 2.99 -3.80 -10.52
N LYS A 6 2.82 -4.53 -9.41
CA LYS A 6 3.82 -5.46 -8.91
C LYS A 6 3.23 -6.84 -8.65
N TYR A 7 3.89 -7.86 -9.19
CA TYR A 7 3.65 -9.27 -8.83
C TYR A 7 4.87 -9.79 -8.05
N THR A 8 4.62 -10.51 -6.95
CA THR A 8 5.66 -11.16 -6.15
C THR A 8 5.20 -12.56 -5.75
N GLU A 9 6.01 -13.57 -6.06
CA GLU A 9 5.71 -14.98 -5.76
C GLU A 9 5.82 -15.32 -4.27
N SER A 10 6.69 -14.62 -3.53
CA SER A 10 6.91 -14.85 -2.10
C SER A 10 7.32 -13.57 -1.36
N TYR A 11 6.82 -13.41 -0.13
CA TYR A 11 7.13 -12.28 0.74
C TYR A 11 7.99 -12.71 1.92
N GLY A 12 8.70 -11.74 2.53
CA GLY A 12 9.47 -11.96 3.76
C GLY A 12 10.94 -12.31 3.56
N LYS A 13 11.44 -12.36 2.31
CA LYS A 13 12.87 -12.44 2.06
C LYS A 13 13.56 -11.17 2.56
N PRO A 14 14.73 -11.27 3.23
CA PRO A 14 15.51 -10.11 3.61
C PRO A 14 15.97 -9.33 2.37
N PRO A 15 16.21 -8.02 2.50
CA PRO A 15 16.81 -7.24 1.43
C PRO A 15 18.19 -7.81 1.07
N GLU A 16 18.52 -7.82 -0.23
CA GLU A 16 19.85 -8.22 -0.66
C GLU A 16 20.90 -7.18 -0.23
N PRO A 17 22.02 -7.58 0.40
CA PRO A 17 22.97 -6.63 1.00
C PRO A 17 23.55 -5.60 0.01
N ARG A 18 23.83 -6.01 -1.23
CA ARG A 18 24.34 -5.09 -2.26
C ARG A 18 23.29 -4.06 -2.67
N SER A 19 22.05 -4.52 -2.88
CA SER A 19 20.92 -3.68 -3.24
C SER A 19 20.53 -2.74 -2.09
N GLU A 20 20.66 -3.19 -0.85
CA GLU A 20 20.41 -2.42 0.35
C GLU A 20 21.30 -1.18 0.45
N LYS A 21 22.63 -1.33 0.33
CA LYS A 21 23.57 -0.20 0.40
C LYS A 21 23.22 0.90 -0.60
N GLU A 22 22.90 0.52 -1.84
CA GLU A 22 22.49 1.47 -2.87
C GLU A 22 21.14 2.14 -2.56
N ARG A 23 20.17 1.40 -2.01
CA ARG A 23 18.87 1.96 -1.61
C ARG A 23 19.03 2.95 -0.46
N VAL A 24 19.85 2.63 0.54
CA VAL A 24 20.16 3.53 1.65
C VAL A 24 20.77 4.82 1.12
N ARG A 25 21.84 4.72 0.30
CA ARG A 25 22.49 5.88 -0.32
C ARG A 25 21.50 6.80 -1.06
N ARG A 26 20.54 6.22 -1.79
CA ARG A 26 19.57 6.98 -2.58
C ARG A 26 18.46 7.62 -1.76
N TYR A 27 17.95 6.92 -0.74
CA TYR A 27 16.68 7.28 -0.11
C TYR A 27 16.80 7.79 1.32
N GLN A 28 17.95 7.62 2.00
CA GLN A 28 18.09 7.95 3.43
C GLN A 28 17.73 9.41 3.73
N ASN A 29 18.11 10.35 2.84
CA ASN A 29 17.85 11.78 3.00
C ASN A 29 16.47 12.21 2.49
N LEU A 30 15.64 11.27 2.00
CA LEU A 30 14.34 11.54 1.39
C LEU A 30 13.17 10.88 2.14
N ALA A 31 13.45 9.86 2.96
CA ALA A 31 12.44 9.00 3.54
C ALA A 31 11.74 9.63 4.76
N PHE A 32 12.51 10.23 5.67
CA PHE A 32 12.01 10.74 6.95
C PHE A 32 11.78 12.25 6.94
N TRP A 33 10.81 12.68 7.73
CA TRP A 33 10.38 14.05 7.92
C TRP A 33 11.35 14.82 8.83
N PRO A 34 11.68 16.08 8.51
CA PRO A 34 11.44 16.79 7.24
C PRO A 34 12.58 16.57 6.21
N PRO A 35 12.31 16.58 4.87
CA PRO A 35 11.01 16.78 4.21
C PRO A 35 10.37 15.46 3.74
N GLY A 36 10.85 14.31 4.19
CA GLY A 36 10.31 13.01 3.79
C GLY A 36 8.93 12.71 4.38
N PRO A 37 8.18 11.76 3.83
CA PRO A 37 6.80 11.49 4.25
C PRO A 37 6.66 10.70 5.57
N LEU A 38 7.73 10.05 6.05
CA LEU A 38 7.69 9.21 7.25
C LEU A 38 8.05 10.01 8.48
N ARG A 39 7.43 9.72 9.61
CA ARG A 39 7.75 10.34 10.90
C ARG A 39 9.21 10.08 11.31
N GLY A 40 9.95 11.14 11.60
CA GLY A 40 11.33 11.04 12.10
C GLY A 40 11.44 10.51 13.53
N ASP A 41 10.37 10.61 14.33
CA ASP A 41 10.30 10.13 15.71
C ASP A 41 9.87 8.65 15.83
N ALA A 42 9.73 7.95 14.69
CA ALA A 42 9.31 6.56 14.68
C ALA A 42 10.35 5.62 15.31
N GLY A 43 11.62 6.03 15.51
CA GLY A 43 12.67 5.16 16.05
C GLY A 43 12.98 3.99 15.11
N LEU A 44 13.03 4.26 13.81
CA LEU A 44 13.29 3.31 12.74
C LEU A 44 14.39 3.85 11.84
N GLU A 45 15.20 2.94 11.31
CA GLU A 45 16.16 3.24 10.25
C GLU A 45 15.54 2.93 8.88
N LEU A 46 16.10 3.51 7.81
CA LEU A 46 15.61 3.21 6.46
C LEU A 46 15.72 1.72 6.13
N THR A 47 16.75 1.03 6.62
CA THR A 47 16.97 -0.41 6.43
C THR A 47 15.82 -1.26 6.96
N ASP A 48 15.15 -0.83 8.05
CA ASP A 48 13.97 -1.50 8.61
C ASP A 48 12.79 -1.51 7.63
N LEU A 49 12.78 -0.57 6.69
CA LEU A 49 11.72 -0.38 5.70
C LEU A 49 12.06 -1.02 4.35
N LEU A 50 13.24 -1.60 4.16
CA LEU A 50 13.64 -2.22 2.89
C LEU A 50 13.06 -3.63 2.67
N TRP A 51 12.31 -4.14 3.64
CA TRP A 51 11.58 -5.40 3.56
C TRP A 51 10.28 -5.24 2.76
N GLU A 52 9.96 -6.20 1.90
CA GLU A 52 8.69 -6.19 1.13
C GLU A 52 7.51 -6.55 2.04
N PRO A 53 6.37 -5.81 2.04
CA PRO A 53 6.00 -4.80 1.05
C PRO A 53 6.41 -3.35 1.38
N PHE A 54 6.95 -3.08 2.57
CA PHE A 54 7.28 -1.72 3.03
C PHE A 54 8.17 -0.95 2.07
N TYR A 55 9.16 -1.61 1.46
CA TYR A 55 10.07 -0.95 0.52
C TYR A 55 9.33 -0.28 -0.65
N GLN A 56 8.33 -0.97 -1.22
CA GLN A 56 7.55 -0.43 -2.32
C GLN A 56 6.69 0.74 -1.86
N LEU A 57 6.06 0.60 -0.69
CA LEU A 57 5.22 1.64 -0.12
C LEU A 57 6.03 2.90 0.15
N VAL A 58 7.20 2.78 0.79
CA VAL A 58 8.11 3.89 1.06
C VAL A 58 8.56 4.57 -0.23
N ARG A 59 8.92 3.81 -1.25
CA ARG A 59 9.33 4.39 -2.54
C ARG A 59 8.21 5.18 -3.19
N GLN A 60 7.00 4.63 -3.23
CA GLN A 60 5.84 5.30 -3.81
C GLN A 60 5.42 6.54 -3.00
N GLN A 61 5.50 6.47 -1.68
CA GLN A 61 5.18 7.61 -0.83
C GLN A 61 6.19 8.74 -0.94
N MET A 62 7.49 8.43 -1.02
CA MET A 62 8.52 9.44 -1.29
C MET A 62 8.27 10.11 -2.64
N LEU A 63 7.92 9.35 -3.68
CA LEU A 63 7.58 9.91 -4.98
C LEU A 63 6.35 10.84 -4.89
N ALA A 64 5.27 10.39 -4.25
CA ALA A 64 4.08 11.21 -4.03
C ALA A 64 4.40 12.52 -3.30
N ALA A 65 5.17 12.46 -2.22
CA ALA A 65 5.59 13.65 -1.47
C ALA A 65 6.39 14.63 -2.34
N ARG A 66 7.27 14.13 -3.22
CA ARG A 66 8.04 14.97 -4.14
C ARG A 66 7.20 15.58 -5.25
N MET A 67 6.28 14.82 -5.82
CA MET A 67 5.34 15.33 -6.83
C MET A 67 4.47 16.45 -6.22
N GLN A 68 3.97 16.26 -5.00
CA GLN A 68 3.20 17.29 -4.30
C GLN A 68 4.04 18.54 -4.01
N ALA A 69 5.26 18.36 -3.49
CA ALA A 69 6.16 19.48 -3.19
C ALA A 69 6.56 20.27 -4.44
N ALA A 70 6.70 19.58 -5.59
CA ALA A 70 6.95 20.21 -6.88
C ALA A 70 5.68 20.79 -7.53
N GLN A 71 4.50 20.55 -6.96
CA GLN A 71 3.20 20.81 -7.57
C GLN A 71 3.15 20.28 -9.01
N GLU A 72 3.62 19.05 -9.20
CA GLU A 72 3.65 18.38 -10.50
C GLU A 72 2.26 18.42 -11.14
N ASP A 73 2.16 18.89 -12.39
CA ASP A 73 0.89 19.13 -13.08
C ASP A 73 -0.13 19.99 -12.30
N GLY A 74 0.35 20.89 -11.44
CA GLY A 74 -0.50 21.73 -10.58
C GLY A 74 -1.15 20.96 -9.43
N ALA A 75 -0.71 19.73 -9.11
CA ALA A 75 -1.29 18.93 -8.05
C ALA A 75 -1.01 19.53 -6.65
N GLU A 76 -2.06 19.98 -5.96
CA GLU A 76 -1.99 20.49 -4.59
C GLU A 76 -1.89 19.39 -3.54
N ARG A 77 -2.43 18.20 -3.84
CA ARG A 77 -2.35 17.01 -2.99
C ARG A 77 -2.06 15.78 -3.84
N VAL A 78 -1.09 14.97 -3.40
CA VAL A 78 -0.78 13.67 -4.00
C VAL A 78 -0.84 12.61 -2.92
N ARG A 79 -1.61 11.55 -3.17
CA ARG A 79 -1.80 10.42 -2.25
C ARG A 79 -1.46 9.11 -2.93
N VAL A 80 -1.03 8.14 -2.14
CA VAL A 80 -0.81 6.76 -2.61
C VAL A 80 -2.07 5.95 -2.36
N LEU A 81 -2.71 5.48 -3.44
CA LEU A 81 -3.78 4.49 -3.40
C LEU A 81 -3.19 3.10 -3.66
N HIS A 82 -3.12 2.29 -2.62
CA HIS A 82 -2.74 0.88 -2.71
C HIS A 82 -3.98 -0.01 -2.86
N ILE A 83 -3.95 -0.89 -3.86
CA ILE A 83 -5.05 -1.81 -4.16
C ILE A 83 -4.49 -3.22 -4.24
N ALA A 84 -5.06 -4.16 -3.49
CA ALA A 84 -4.74 -5.58 -3.58
C ALA A 84 -5.95 -6.45 -3.23
N PRO A 85 -6.05 -7.69 -3.74
CA PRO A 85 -7.14 -8.59 -3.34
C PRO A 85 -7.16 -8.85 -1.83
N ALA A 86 -8.33 -8.85 -1.20
CA ALA A 86 -8.47 -9.10 0.24
C ALA A 86 -7.93 -10.49 0.64
N GLY A 87 -8.09 -11.47 -0.26
CA GLY A 87 -7.58 -12.83 -0.08
C GLY A 87 -6.06 -12.96 -0.03
N ASN A 88 -5.28 -11.92 -0.38
CA ASN A 88 -3.81 -11.98 -0.39
C ASN A 88 -3.21 -11.77 1.02
N GLN A 89 -3.49 -12.72 1.92
CA GLN A 89 -3.06 -12.66 3.32
C GLN A 89 -1.54 -12.67 3.51
N ARG A 90 -0.77 -13.17 2.54
CA ARG A 90 0.70 -13.15 2.62
C ARG A 90 1.26 -11.75 2.44
N LEU A 91 0.65 -10.94 1.57
CA LEU A 91 1.02 -9.56 1.33
C LEU A 91 0.74 -8.66 2.55
N THR A 92 -0.30 -8.96 3.33
CA THR A 92 -0.66 -8.16 4.52
C THR A 92 0.28 -8.38 5.70
N ARG A 93 1.23 -9.32 5.65
CA ARG A 93 2.09 -9.65 6.80
C ARG A 93 3.15 -8.59 7.06
N VAL A 94 3.42 -8.32 8.32
CA VAL A 94 4.57 -7.49 8.73
C VAL A 94 5.85 -8.32 8.63
N THR A 95 6.58 -8.11 7.54
CA THR A 95 7.79 -8.89 7.20
C THR A 95 9.05 -8.39 7.90
N SER A 96 9.21 -7.07 8.00
CA SER A 96 10.32 -6.42 8.70
C SER A 96 10.34 -6.81 10.18
N PRO A 97 11.44 -7.37 10.71
CA PRO A 97 11.56 -7.71 12.12
C PRO A 97 11.30 -6.53 13.07
N ALA A 98 11.83 -5.34 12.76
CA ALA A 98 11.67 -4.14 13.59
C ALA A 98 10.22 -3.62 13.65
N LEU A 99 9.40 -3.96 12.64
CA LEU A 99 8.01 -3.54 12.58
C LEU A 99 7.03 -4.54 13.19
N ARG A 100 7.43 -5.81 13.41
CA ARG A 100 6.55 -6.84 13.98
C ARG A 100 5.91 -6.44 15.32
N PRO A 101 6.61 -5.76 16.25
CA PRO A 101 5.99 -5.30 17.49
C PRO A 101 4.87 -4.27 17.30
N ARG A 102 4.77 -3.64 16.12
CA ARG A 102 3.78 -2.58 15.82
C ARG A 102 2.44 -3.10 15.30
N GLY A 103 2.34 -4.40 15.02
CA GLY A 103 1.09 -5.04 14.61
C GLY A 103 1.27 -6.15 13.57
N TYR A 104 0.15 -6.67 13.07
CA TYR A 104 0.13 -7.83 12.18
C TYR A 104 -0.23 -7.50 10.73
N ASN A 105 -0.78 -6.31 10.47
CA ASN A 105 -1.16 -5.85 9.14
C ASN A 105 -0.20 -4.78 8.63
N ALA A 106 0.58 -5.10 7.59
CA ALA A 106 1.60 -4.24 7.01
C ALA A 106 1.06 -2.87 6.57
N PHE A 107 -0.16 -2.80 6.04
CA PHE A 107 -0.74 -1.54 5.56
C PHE A 107 -1.21 -0.64 6.70
N LYS A 108 -1.79 -1.23 7.76
CA LYS A 108 -2.14 -0.49 8.98
C LYS A 108 -0.87 0.02 9.69
N VAL A 109 0.15 -0.83 9.81
CA VAL A 109 1.45 -0.44 10.36
C VAL A 109 2.09 0.64 9.53
N TYR A 110 2.15 0.48 8.21
CA TYR A 110 2.75 1.49 7.34
C TYR A 110 2.05 2.85 7.43
N ARG A 111 0.71 2.86 7.43
CA ARG A 111 -0.09 4.09 7.58
C ARG A 111 0.26 4.86 8.86
N SER A 112 0.56 4.16 9.96
CA SER A 112 0.91 4.84 11.23
C SER A 112 2.33 5.40 11.28
N LEU A 113 3.20 5.03 10.32
CA LEU A 113 4.56 5.56 10.20
C LEU A 113 4.61 6.89 9.42
N LEU A 114 3.53 7.30 8.77
CA LEU A 114 3.48 8.52 7.97
C LEU A 114 3.27 9.75 8.86
N GLU A 115 3.90 10.85 8.48
CA GLU A 115 3.65 12.18 9.06
C GLU A 115 2.19 12.60 8.83
N CYS A 116 1.68 12.31 7.62
CA CYS A 116 0.28 12.48 7.25
C CYS A 116 -0.35 11.11 6.91
N PRO A 117 -0.99 10.42 7.86
CA PRO A 117 -1.56 9.08 7.64
C PRO A 117 -2.59 8.99 6.51
N ASP A 118 -3.25 10.09 6.17
CA ASP A 118 -4.26 10.13 5.10
C ASP A 118 -3.66 10.20 3.69
N ASP A 119 -2.33 10.32 3.56
CA ASP A 119 -1.63 10.24 2.28
C ASP A 119 -1.43 8.83 1.77
N PHE A 120 -1.77 7.83 2.58
CA PHE A 120 -1.81 6.44 2.16
C PHE A 120 -3.19 5.85 2.39
N VAL A 121 -3.81 5.42 1.30
CA VAL A 121 -5.11 4.77 1.28
C VAL A 121 -4.92 3.35 0.78
N SER A 122 -5.21 2.36 1.62
CA SER A 122 -5.26 0.96 1.19
C SER A 122 -6.72 0.53 1.03
N ARG A 123 -7.03 -0.13 -0.08
CA ARG A 123 -8.33 -0.73 -0.36
C ARG A 123 -8.18 -2.14 -0.92
N SER A 124 -9.19 -2.96 -0.72
CA SER A 124 -9.23 -4.24 -1.41
C SER A 124 -9.73 -4.06 -2.85
N THR A 125 -9.31 -4.92 -3.77
CA THR A 125 -9.83 -4.91 -5.14
C THR A 125 -11.35 -5.06 -5.15
N GLU A 126 -11.88 -5.93 -4.29
CA GLU A 126 -13.31 -6.18 -4.09
C GLU A 126 -14.05 -4.90 -3.67
N SER A 127 -13.53 -4.19 -2.65
CA SER A 127 -14.17 -2.97 -2.13
C SER A 127 -14.27 -1.84 -3.17
N LEU A 128 -13.34 -1.81 -4.14
CA LEU A 128 -13.32 -0.79 -5.18
C LEU A 128 -14.13 -1.19 -6.41
N PHE A 129 -14.03 -2.44 -6.85
CA PHE A 129 -14.56 -2.85 -8.15
C PHE A 129 -15.91 -3.57 -8.07
N SER A 130 -16.23 -4.29 -6.99
CA SER A 130 -17.50 -5.02 -6.89
C SER A 130 -18.73 -4.09 -6.98
N PRO A 131 -18.77 -2.92 -6.33
CA PRO A 131 -19.90 -1.98 -6.50
C PRO A 131 -20.01 -1.48 -7.95
N LEU A 132 -18.89 -1.11 -8.58
CA LEU A 132 -18.86 -0.64 -9.97
C LEU A 132 -19.37 -1.70 -10.95
N ILE A 133 -19.00 -2.96 -10.72
CA ILE A 133 -19.47 -4.10 -11.52
C ILE A 133 -20.96 -4.35 -11.31
N ALA A 134 -21.47 -4.15 -10.09
CA ALA A 134 -22.88 -4.36 -9.77
C ALA A 134 -23.80 -3.29 -10.38
N ASP A 135 -23.30 -2.05 -10.51
CA ASP A 135 -24.08 -0.90 -10.99
C ASP A 135 -24.21 -0.83 -12.51
N VAL A 136 -23.42 -1.60 -13.27
CA VAL A 136 -23.52 -1.60 -14.74
C VAL A 136 -24.63 -2.54 -15.26
N PRO A 137 -25.24 -2.23 -16.42
CA PRO A 137 -26.29 -3.07 -17.00
C PRO A 137 -25.85 -4.52 -17.25
N LYS A 138 -26.81 -5.44 -17.17
CA LYS A 138 -26.58 -6.85 -17.51
C LYS A 138 -26.15 -6.97 -18.98
N GLY A 139 -25.11 -7.75 -19.24
CA GLY A 139 -24.51 -7.90 -20.57
C GLY A 139 -23.46 -6.85 -20.92
N ASP A 140 -23.07 -6.01 -19.95
CA ASP A 140 -21.90 -5.15 -20.09
C ASP A 140 -20.62 -6.00 -20.22
N ALA A 141 -19.94 -5.86 -21.36
CA ALA A 141 -18.78 -6.69 -21.70
C ALA A 141 -17.59 -6.50 -20.73
N TRP A 142 -17.43 -5.31 -20.15
CA TRP A 142 -16.35 -5.03 -19.20
C TRP A 142 -16.61 -5.72 -17.86
N ALA A 143 -17.81 -5.59 -17.32
CA ALA A 143 -18.19 -6.28 -16.09
C ALA A 143 -18.20 -7.80 -16.25
N ASP A 144 -18.66 -8.32 -17.39
CA ASP A 144 -18.63 -9.76 -17.67
C ASP A 144 -17.19 -10.29 -17.76
N TYR A 145 -16.28 -9.55 -18.40
CA TYR A 145 -14.85 -9.86 -18.39
C TYR A 145 -14.26 -9.90 -16.98
N LEU A 146 -14.55 -8.88 -16.16
CA LEU A 146 -14.02 -8.81 -14.79
C LEU A 146 -14.54 -9.96 -13.92
N ARG A 147 -15.85 -10.26 -13.97
CA ARG A 147 -16.44 -11.39 -13.24
C ARG A 147 -15.85 -12.73 -13.65
N HIS A 148 -15.60 -12.92 -14.95
CA HIS A 148 -15.04 -14.18 -15.48
C HIS A 148 -13.58 -14.36 -15.09
N ARG A 149 -12.76 -13.30 -15.24
CA ARG A 149 -11.31 -13.38 -14.98
C ARG A 149 -10.96 -13.32 -13.50
N TYR A 150 -11.68 -12.53 -12.72
CA TYR A 150 -11.45 -12.30 -11.29
C TYR A 150 -12.65 -12.80 -10.52
N THR A 151 -12.76 -14.13 -10.39
CA THR A 151 -13.94 -14.78 -9.78
C THR A 151 -14.24 -14.29 -8.37
N PHE A 152 -13.22 -13.91 -7.60
CA PHE A 152 -13.37 -13.31 -6.27
C PHE A 152 -14.09 -11.94 -6.25
N LEU A 153 -14.25 -11.28 -7.41
CA LEU A 153 -15.08 -10.07 -7.55
C LEU A 153 -16.57 -10.39 -7.73
N ALA A 154 -16.88 -11.62 -8.18
CA ALA A 154 -18.26 -12.10 -8.35
C ALA A 154 -18.83 -12.70 -7.05
N GLU A 155 -17.97 -13.05 -6.10
CA GLU A 155 -18.37 -13.48 -4.76
C GLU A 155 -18.84 -12.24 -3.97
N LEU A 156 -20.13 -12.19 -3.64
CA LEU A 156 -20.66 -11.15 -2.74
C LEU A 156 -19.84 -11.20 -1.44
N PRO A 157 -19.34 -10.06 -0.93
CA PRO A 157 -18.60 -10.06 0.32
C PRO A 157 -19.50 -10.65 1.41
N ALA A 158 -19.03 -11.72 2.06
CA ALA A 158 -19.59 -12.11 3.34
C ALA A 158 -19.47 -10.89 4.27
N THR A 159 -20.59 -10.47 4.85
CA THR A 159 -20.67 -9.32 5.75
C THR A 159 -19.54 -9.43 6.79
N SER A 160 -18.59 -8.51 6.75
CA SER A 160 -17.45 -8.51 7.67
C SER A 160 -17.96 -8.34 9.10
N ARG A 161 -17.63 -9.30 9.98
CA ARG A 161 -18.00 -9.32 11.41
C ARG A 161 -17.36 -8.19 12.26
N ASP A 162 -16.62 -7.27 11.66
CA ASP A 162 -15.86 -6.23 12.38
C ASP A 162 -16.67 -4.98 12.76
N GLU A 163 -17.97 -4.90 12.42
CA GLU A 163 -18.84 -3.80 12.88
C GLU A 163 -19.56 -4.08 14.21
N MET A 164 -19.30 -5.22 14.86
CA MET A 164 -20.02 -5.65 16.07
C MET A 164 -19.17 -5.59 17.35
N THR A 165 -18.34 -4.57 17.51
CA THR A 165 -17.81 -4.17 18.82
C THR A 165 -17.59 -2.67 18.86
N THR A 166 -18.68 -1.90 18.99
CA THR A 166 -18.64 -0.63 19.72
C THR A 166 -20.03 -0.41 20.31
N THR A 167 -20.22 -0.89 21.54
CA THR A 167 -21.26 -0.42 22.45
C THR A 167 -20.55 0.04 23.72
#